data_AF-A0A7K2XMS3-F1
#
_entry.id   AF-A0A7K2XMS3-F1
#
_cell.length_a   1.000
_cell.length_b   1.000
_cell.length_c   1.000
_cell.angle_alpha   90.00
_cell.angle_beta   90.00
_cell.angle_gamma   90.00
#
_symmetry.space_group_name_H-M   'P 1'
#
loop_
_entity.id
_entity.type
_entity.pdbx_description
1 polymer ?
#
loop_
_entity_poly.entity_id
_entity_poly.type
_entity_poly.pdbx_seq_one_letter_code
_entity_poly.pdbx_strand_id
1 'polypeptide(L)'
;TEPWTPGGQPPPPPAAPAPAPVGEADFAALREVLTRGTVLLRDERALLPLDPDRLGGVALIGPNAVEPYLQGGGSAHVPAVRTVGYAEGLRAALPDGVRLTVHRGGSSRRHAPFVDPARLTGMRAAYLSEDGTPVGEEVRRTGDWGVFDVPDGVTDVVLTGRITLAEPGEHLLEFGCAGRFTVALDGTPVHTGEDDRGVELILESGHHHPGTHRRTVRVDAAPVRLDLRIDLRVVDADSYGRFVTAHVRHLPPGPGVEDEIAEAVGAARAADVAVVVVGTNEEVESEGWDRPDLELTPQQHRLVRAVAAANPRTVVVVNAGAPVLLPWAGEVPALLWAWLPGQEAGHALADVLFGRAEPSGRLPWTLPARAEDVPVPDAVPVDGVLDYHEGLHVGHRGYDRAGTEPAFPFGHGLGWTTWSYDRAEALAPSAPATDAAGGDGPRIAVTLTNTGPRTGREVVQAYLEAPDGAPGEPVRVLAGFAVAEVPAGGTATVALTLPRRVFQSWDEERRSWRPAAGRRRLRVGRSSRDLRLTLDLDLDLDLDLD
;
A
#
# COMPACT_ATOMS: atom_id res chain seq x y z
N THR A 1 13.83 49.52 7.46
CA THR A 1 12.93 48.35 7.36
C THR A 1 11.80 48.60 8.33
N GLU A 2 10.59 48.78 7.83
CA GLU A 2 9.42 48.95 8.71
C GLU A 2 9.19 47.65 9.51
N PRO A 3 8.78 47.74 10.79
CA PRO A 3 8.45 46.58 11.59
C PRO A 3 7.21 45.88 11.01
N TRP A 4 7.29 44.56 10.86
CA TRP A 4 6.18 43.72 10.42
C TRP A 4 5.00 43.87 11.38
N THR A 5 3.87 44.36 10.86
CA THR A 5 2.58 44.33 11.53
C THR A 5 1.89 43.01 11.21
N PRO A 6 1.43 42.23 12.21
CA PRO A 6 0.61 41.05 11.96
C PRO A 6 -0.63 41.47 11.17
N GLY A 7 -0.78 40.93 9.96
CA GLY A 7 -2.03 41.06 9.21
C GLY A 7 -3.15 40.44 10.04
N GLY A 8 -4.27 41.15 10.20
CA GLY A 8 -5.45 40.61 10.86
C GLY A 8 -5.81 39.26 10.26
N GLN A 9 -6.10 38.28 11.12
CA GLN A 9 -6.47 36.93 10.70
C GLN A 9 -7.59 37.04 9.66
N PRO A 10 -7.42 36.51 8.43
CA PRO A 10 -8.50 36.51 7.45
C PRO A 10 -9.73 35.84 8.07
N PRO A 11 -10.94 36.33 7.80
CA PRO A 11 -12.15 35.68 8.29
C PRO A 11 -12.13 34.20 7.88
N PRO A 12 -12.61 33.28 8.73
CA PRO A 12 -12.67 31.88 8.39
C PRO A 12 -13.41 31.74 7.04
N PRO A 13 -12.91 30.88 6.13
CA PRO A 13 -13.60 30.63 4.88
C PRO A 13 -15.06 30.22 5.18
N PRO A 14 -16.02 30.62 4.33
CA PRO A 14 -17.39 30.19 4.51
C PRO A 14 -17.45 28.66 4.58
N ALA A 15 -18.30 28.13 5.46
CA ALA A 15 -18.49 26.70 5.59
C ALA A 15 -18.76 26.10 4.20
N ALA A 16 -17.94 25.13 3.80
CA ALA A 16 -18.15 24.43 2.54
C ALA A 16 -19.57 23.83 2.55
N PRO A 17 -20.31 23.90 1.43
CA PRO A 17 -21.59 23.21 1.34
C PRO A 17 -21.37 21.73 1.68
N ALA A 18 -22.34 21.14 2.39
CA ALA A 18 -22.28 19.71 2.69
C ALA A 18 -22.06 18.93 1.39
N PRO A 19 -21.15 17.95 1.38
CA PRO A 19 -20.89 17.16 0.18
C PRO A 19 -22.18 16.48 -0.30
N ALA A 20 -22.29 16.29 -1.62
CA ALA A 20 -23.40 15.54 -2.19
C ALA A 20 -23.49 14.14 -1.54
N PRO A 21 -24.71 13.59 -1.35
CA PRO A 21 -24.85 12.26 -0.78
C PRO A 21 -24.16 11.23 -1.69
N VAL A 22 -23.34 10.38 -1.08
CA VAL A 22 -22.69 9.25 -1.76
C VAL A 22 -23.75 8.27 -2.25
N GLY A 23 -23.63 7.83 -3.51
CA GLY A 23 -24.55 6.89 -4.14
C GLY A 23 -23.86 5.69 -4.78
N GLU A 24 -24.65 4.75 -5.31
CA GLU A 24 -24.13 3.54 -5.96
C GLU A 24 -23.22 3.82 -7.17
N ALA A 25 -23.38 4.97 -7.83
CA ALA A 25 -22.48 5.38 -8.91
C ALA A 25 -21.05 5.65 -8.41
N ASP A 26 -20.89 6.20 -7.21
CA ASP A 26 -19.58 6.44 -6.61
C ASP A 26 -18.87 5.11 -6.30
N PHE A 27 -19.61 4.16 -5.73
CA PHE A 27 -19.08 2.83 -5.45
C PHE A 27 -18.79 2.03 -6.71
N ALA A 28 -19.60 2.17 -7.76
CA ALA A 28 -19.30 1.59 -9.07
C ALA A 28 -18.00 2.15 -9.65
N ALA A 29 -17.76 3.46 -9.52
CA ALA A 29 -16.51 4.09 -9.94
C ALA A 29 -15.30 3.61 -9.11
N LEU A 30 -15.45 3.49 -7.78
CA LEU A 30 -14.42 2.90 -6.92
C LEU A 30 -14.09 1.48 -7.38
N ARG A 31 -15.11 0.64 -7.58
CA ARG A 31 -14.95 -0.74 -8.05
C ARG A 31 -14.25 -0.81 -9.41
N GLU A 32 -14.61 0.05 -10.36
CA GLU A 32 -13.96 0.14 -11.68
C GLU A 32 -12.48 0.49 -11.57
N VAL A 33 -12.13 1.48 -10.74
CA VAL A 33 -10.73 1.88 -10.48
C VAL A 33 -9.94 0.71 -9.91
N LEU A 34 -10.51 -0.01 -8.94
CA LEU A 34 -9.87 -1.17 -8.31
C LEU A 34 -9.65 -2.31 -9.30
N THR A 35 -10.66 -2.67 -10.10
CA THR A 35 -10.51 -3.74 -11.08
C THR A 35 -9.50 -3.39 -12.16
N ARG A 36 -9.49 -2.13 -12.63
CA ARG A 36 -8.54 -1.67 -13.66
C ARG A 36 -7.14 -1.45 -13.12
N GLY A 37 -7.01 -1.12 -11.83
CA GLY A 37 -5.75 -0.95 -11.14
C GLY A 37 -5.11 -2.27 -10.72
N THR A 38 -5.90 -3.32 -10.46
CA THR A 38 -5.39 -4.65 -10.09
C THR A 38 -4.41 -5.16 -11.14
N VAL A 39 -3.23 -5.61 -10.70
CA VAL A 39 -2.18 -6.11 -11.58
C VAL A 39 -2.14 -7.63 -11.50
N LEU A 40 -2.37 -8.30 -12.62
CA LEU A 40 -2.11 -9.74 -12.75
C LEU A 40 -0.62 -9.94 -13.01
N LEU A 41 0.12 -10.38 -12.00
CA LEU A 41 1.58 -10.57 -12.11
C LEU A 41 1.90 -11.90 -12.79
N ARG A 42 1.14 -12.95 -12.48
CA ARG A 42 1.33 -14.31 -12.99
C ARG A 42 -0.01 -15.03 -13.10
N ASP A 43 -0.15 -15.82 -14.16
CA ASP A 43 -1.30 -16.70 -14.37
C ASP A 43 -0.88 -17.92 -15.19
N GLU A 44 -0.50 -19.00 -14.52
CA GLU A 44 -0.13 -20.26 -15.16
C GLU A 44 -1.36 -21.07 -15.56
N ARG A 45 -1.28 -21.69 -16.75
CA ARG A 45 -2.32 -22.58 -17.29
C ARG A 45 -3.69 -21.91 -17.40
N ALA A 46 -3.73 -20.57 -17.45
CA ALA A 46 -4.96 -19.78 -17.44
C ALA A 46 -5.90 -20.20 -16.29
N LEU A 47 -5.37 -20.20 -15.06
CA LEU A 47 -6.16 -20.52 -13.87
C LEU A 47 -7.26 -19.48 -13.68
N LEU A 48 -6.96 -18.21 -13.95
CA LEU A 48 -7.93 -17.12 -13.94
C LEU A 48 -8.45 -16.84 -15.37
N PRO A 49 -9.72 -16.39 -15.50
CA PRO A 49 -10.72 -16.28 -14.45
C PRO A 49 -11.36 -17.63 -14.08
N LEU A 50 -11.87 -17.72 -12.85
CA LEU A 50 -12.60 -18.87 -12.34
C LEU A 50 -14.05 -18.86 -12.84
N ASP A 51 -14.56 -20.05 -13.14
CA ASP A 51 -15.99 -20.25 -13.43
C ASP A 51 -16.72 -20.57 -12.12
N PRO A 52 -17.52 -19.65 -11.56
CA PRO A 52 -18.16 -19.84 -10.26
C PRO A 52 -19.20 -20.96 -10.26
N ASP A 53 -19.81 -21.29 -11.42
CA ASP A 53 -20.82 -22.34 -11.54
C ASP A 53 -20.20 -23.75 -11.50
N ARG A 54 -18.87 -23.84 -11.64
CA ARG A 54 -18.10 -25.09 -11.56
C ARG A 54 -17.44 -25.32 -10.21
N LEU A 55 -17.60 -24.42 -9.25
CA LEU A 55 -17.02 -24.54 -7.92
C LEU A 55 -18.02 -25.21 -6.97
N GLY A 56 -17.54 -26.19 -6.21
CA GLY A 56 -18.20 -26.70 -5.01
C GLY A 56 -17.69 -26.03 -3.73
N GLY A 57 -16.45 -25.51 -3.72
CA GLY A 57 -15.93 -24.78 -2.57
C GLY A 57 -14.70 -23.89 -2.84
N VAL A 58 -14.64 -22.78 -2.10
CA VAL A 58 -13.56 -21.79 -2.07
C VAL A 58 -12.99 -21.69 -0.65
N ALA A 59 -11.68 -21.78 -0.51
CA ALA A 59 -10.98 -21.48 0.74
C ALA A 59 -10.34 -20.09 0.65
N LEU A 60 -10.90 -19.11 1.35
CA LEU A 60 -10.31 -17.80 1.52
C LEU A 60 -9.37 -17.83 2.72
N ILE A 61 -8.08 -17.58 2.49
CA ILE A 61 -7.02 -17.83 3.46
C ILE A 61 -6.14 -16.59 3.60
N GLY A 62 -5.68 -16.30 4.81
CA GLY A 62 -4.60 -15.35 5.07
C GLY A 62 -5.01 -14.20 5.98
N PRO A 63 -4.04 -13.53 6.63
CA PRO A 63 -4.31 -12.48 7.59
C PRO A 63 -5.07 -11.31 6.95
N ASN A 64 -4.64 -10.87 5.76
CA ASN A 64 -5.30 -9.81 5.00
C ASN A 64 -6.64 -10.24 4.39
N ALA A 65 -6.96 -11.55 4.41
CA ALA A 65 -8.27 -12.03 4.00
C ALA A 65 -9.33 -11.77 5.09
N VAL A 66 -8.91 -11.80 6.35
CA VAL A 66 -9.73 -11.58 7.54
C VAL A 66 -9.73 -10.10 7.94
N GLU A 67 -8.56 -9.46 7.89
CA GLU A 67 -8.36 -8.05 8.21
C GLU A 67 -7.66 -7.35 7.03
N PRO A 68 -8.42 -6.98 5.98
CA PRO A 68 -7.86 -6.31 4.80
C PRO A 68 -7.26 -4.95 5.16
N TYR A 69 -6.10 -4.64 4.59
CA TYR A 69 -5.52 -3.30 4.70
C TYR A 69 -6.08 -2.43 3.58
N LEU A 70 -7.11 -1.64 3.91
CA LEU A 70 -7.94 -0.96 2.91
C LEU A 70 -7.34 0.36 2.41
N GLN A 71 -6.55 1.08 3.22
CA GLN A 71 -6.01 2.38 2.85
C GLN A 71 -4.78 2.73 3.70
N GLY A 72 -3.95 3.65 3.22
CA GLY A 72 -2.80 4.17 3.94
C GLY A 72 -3.17 4.82 5.28
N GLY A 73 -2.24 4.79 6.23
CA GLY A 73 -2.32 5.58 7.47
C GLY A 73 -1.98 7.06 7.27
N GLY A 74 -1.99 7.82 8.37
CA GLY A 74 -1.61 9.24 8.37
C GLY A 74 -2.61 10.17 7.70
N SER A 75 -2.12 11.28 7.14
CA SER A 75 -2.90 12.34 6.49
C SER A 75 -3.66 11.87 5.24
N ALA A 76 -3.29 10.73 4.67
CA ALA A 76 -3.99 10.10 3.54
C ALA A 76 -5.25 9.32 3.94
N HIS A 77 -5.49 9.13 5.25
CA HIS A 77 -6.65 8.40 5.75
C HIS A 77 -7.95 9.15 5.45
N VAL A 78 -8.93 8.44 4.89
CA VAL A 78 -10.28 8.95 4.67
C VAL A 78 -11.28 8.05 5.40
N PRO A 79 -12.10 8.60 6.30
CA PRO A 79 -13.19 7.84 6.92
C PRO A 79 -14.12 7.25 5.86
N ALA A 80 -14.27 5.93 5.88
CA ALA A 80 -15.10 5.23 4.91
C ALA A 80 -16.58 5.36 5.25
N VAL A 81 -17.43 5.48 4.21
CA VAL A 81 -18.90 5.41 4.35
C VAL A 81 -19.36 3.97 4.47
N ARG A 82 -18.72 3.06 3.71
CA ARG A 82 -18.89 1.61 3.83
C ARG A 82 -17.57 0.91 3.56
N THR A 83 -17.43 -0.32 4.04
CA THR A 83 -16.30 -1.18 3.66
C THR A 83 -16.82 -2.58 3.38
N VAL A 84 -16.39 -3.16 2.25
CA VAL A 84 -16.77 -4.52 1.85
C VAL A 84 -15.51 -5.39 1.92
N GLY A 85 -15.46 -6.29 2.92
CA GLY A 85 -14.35 -7.22 3.10
C GLY A 85 -14.31 -8.32 2.02
N TYR A 86 -13.19 -9.02 1.89
CA TYR A 86 -13.04 -10.06 0.86
C TYR A 86 -14.03 -11.21 0.99
N ALA A 87 -14.30 -11.67 2.23
CA ALA A 87 -15.27 -12.73 2.47
C ALA A 87 -16.69 -12.33 2.04
N GLU A 88 -17.10 -11.09 2.37
CA GLU A 88 -18.40 -10.53 2.00
C GLU A 88 -18.55 -10.43 0.48
N GLY A 89 -17.57 -9.83 -0.20
CA GLY A 89 -17.61 -9.67 -1.65
C GLY A 89 -17.57 -10.99 -2.42
N LEU A 90 -16.79 -11.98 -1.96
CA LEU A 90 -16.80 -13.32 -2.53
C LEU A 90 -18.14 -14.02 -2.32
N ARG A 91 -18.71 -13.95 -1.10
CA ARG A 91 -20.01 -14.56 -0.80
C ARG A 91 -21.12 -13.97 -1.65
N ALA A 92 -21.11 -12.66 -1.89
CA ALA A 92 -22.06 -11.97 -2.77
C ALA A 92 -21.93 -12.39 -4.24
N ALA A 93 -20.73 -12.79 -4.68
CA ALA A 93 -20.47 -13.18 -6.06
C ALA A 93 -20.66 -14.68 -6.34
N LEU A 94 -20.55 -15.53 -5.32
CA LEU A 94 -20.65 -17.00 -5.43
C LEU A 94 -22.10 -17.49 -5.42
N PRO A 95 -22.46 -18.51 -6.25
CA PRO A 95 -23.74 -19.20 -6.16
C PRO A 95 -24.00 -19.78 -4.76
N ASP A 96 -25.27 -19.84 -4.34
CA ASP A 96 -25.66 -20.25 -2.98
C ASP A 96 -25.12 -21.63 -2.56
N GLY A 97 -24.96 -22.55 -3.51
CA GLY A 97 -24.44 -23.90 -3.26
C GLY A 97 -22.92 -24.00 -3.04
N VAL A 98 -22.15 -22.96 -3.34
CA VAL A 98 -20.69 -22.97 -3.20
C VAL A 98 -20.30 -22.70 -1.76
N ARG A 99 -19.52 -23.61 -1.15
CA ARG A 99 -19.01 -23.42 0.21
C ARG A 99 -17.87 -22.41 0.24
N LEU A 100 -18.01 -21.32 0.99
CA LEU A 100 -16.91 -20.40 1.29
C LEU A 100 -16.42 -20.64 2.71
N THR A 101 -15.13 -20.92 2.87
CA THR A 101 -14.46 -21.03 4.19
C THR A 101 -13.45 -19.91 4.33
N VAL A 102 -13.26 -19.41 5.56
CA VAL A 102 -12.35 -18.30 5.85
C VAL A 102 -11.39 -18.74 6.95
N HIS A 103 -10.08 -18.67 6.69
CA HIS A 103 -9.05 -19.06 7.64
C HIS A 103 -7.95 -18.00 7.67
N ARG A 104 -7.57 -17.55 8.87
CA ARG A 104 -6.55 -16.51 9.00
C ARG A 104 -5.15 -17.01 8.63
N GLY A 105 -4.82 -18.25 8.97
CA GLY A 105 -3.44 -18.75 8.80
C GLY A 105 -2.43 -18.02 9.70
N GLY A 106 -2.94 -17.43 10.79
CA GLY A 106 -2.29 -16.60 11.80
C GLY A 106 -1.99 -15.14 11.41
N SER A 107 -1.48 -14.37 12.37
CA SER A 107 -1.39 -12.89 12.29
C SER A 107 -0.26 -12.38 11.39
N SER A 108 -0.51 -11.28 10.66
CA SER A 108 0.53 -10.43 10.05
C SER A 108 0.91 -9.22 10.91
N ARG A 109 0.20 -8.99 12.04
CA ARG A 109 0.41 -7.85 12.93
C ARG A 109 1.59 -8.07 13.86
N ARG A 110 2.35 -7.00 14.09
CA ARG A 110 3.39 -6.93 15.10
C ARG A 110 2.76 -6.82 16.47
N HIS A 111 1.73 -5.98 16.62
CA HIS A 111 1.08 -5.66 17.89
C HIS A 111 -0.11 -6.60 18.19
N ALA A 112 -0.38 -6.81 19.48
CA ALA A 112 -1.64 -7.41 19.90
C ALA A 112 -2.83 -6.48 19.57
N PRO A 113 -4.04 -7.00 19.36
CA PRO A 113 -5.22 -6.15 19.19
C PRO A 113 -5.45 -5.32 20.46
N PHE A 114 -6.17 -4.21 20.33
CA PHE A 114 -6.65 -3.48 21.50
C PHE A 114 -7.46 -4.42 22.40
N VAL A 115 -7.30 -4.24 23.72
CA VAL A 115 -7.96 -5.11 24.70
C VAL A 115 -9.47 -5.05 24.54
N ASP A 116 -10.10 -6.23 24.56
CA ASP A 116 -11.55 -6.36 24.50
C ASP A 116 -12.20 -5.51 25.61
N PRO A 117 -13.12 -4.57 25.29
CA PRO A 117 -13.86 -3.79 26.26
C PRO A 117 -14.53 -4.62 27.36
N ALA A 118 -14.94 -5.87 27.08
CA ALA A 118 -15.55 -6.76 28.06
C ALA A 118 -14.59 -7.19 29.18
N ARG A 119 -13.27 -7.10 28.95
CA ARG A 119 -12.23 -7.39 29.94
C ARG A 119 -11.87 -6.19 30.80
N LEU A 120 -12.34 -5.00 30.41
CA LEU A 120 -12.05 -3.74 31.07
C LEU A 120 -13.18 -3.34 32.02
N THR A 121 -12.86 -3.14 33.29
CA THR A 121 -13.82 -2.65 34.30
C THR A 121 -13.31 -1.37 34.95
N GLY A 122 -14.21 -0.39 35.14
CA GLY A 122 -13.89 0.86 35.84
C GLY A 122 -12.89 1.77 35.13
N MET A 123 -12.71 1.61 33.81
CA MET A 123 -11.80 2.43 33.00
C MET A 123 -12.26 3.89 32.97
N ARG A 124 -11.44 4.77 33.54
CA ARG A 124 -11.67 6.21 33.63
C ARG A 124 -10.37 6.98 33.43
N ALA A 125 -10.48 8.17 32.87
CA ALA A 125 -9.43 9.16 32.74
C ALA A 125 -9.76 10.37 33.62
N ALA A 126 -8.87 10.73 34.53
CA ALA A 126 -8.94 11.99 35.26
C ALA A 126 -7.98 13.00 34.61
N TYR A 127 -8.51 14.16 34.23
CA TYR A 127 -7.74 15.27 33.68
C TYR A 127 -7.38 16.21 34.83
N LEU A 128 -6.09 16.45 35.04
CA LEU A 128 -5.56 17.17 36.20
C LEU A 128 -4.83 18.44 35.78
N SER A 129 -4.95 19.50 36.56
CA SER A 129 -4.11 20.70 36.47
C SER A 129 -2.75 20.51 37.12
N GLU A 130 -1.86 21.51 37.00
CA GLU A 130 -0.47 21.46 37.47
C GLU A 130 -0.33 21.19 38.98
N ASP A 131 -1.29 21.65 39.78
CA ASP A 131 -1.36 21.43 41.23
C ASP A 131 -2.01 20.08 41.61
N GLY A 132 -2.39 19.26 40.62
CA GLY A 132 -3.05 17.98 40.79
C GLY A 132 -4.57 18.06 41.00
N THR A 133 -5.18 19.25 40.85
CA THR A 133 -6.63 19.41 40.98
C THR A 133 -7.36 18.76 39.80
N PRO A 134 -8.37 17.89 40.02
CA PRO A 134 -9.17 17.35 38.93
C PRO A 134 -9.98 18.45 38.23
N VAL A 135 -9.78 18.61 36.92
CA VAL A 135 -10.52 19.57 36.09
C VAL A 135 -11.61 18.90 35.25
N GLY A 136 -11.53 17.58 35.07
CA GLY A 136 -12.48 16.81 34.29
C GLY A 136 -12.27 15.31 34.42
N GLU A 137 -13.27 14.55 33.99
CA GLU A 137 -13.23 13.09 33.98
C GLU A 137 -13.93 12.55 32.73
N GLU A 138 -13.42 11.44 32.21
CA GLU A 138 -14.01 10.70 31.09
C GLU A 138 -14.01 9.20 31.38
N VAL A 139 -15.11 8.53 31.05
CA VAL A 139 -15.25 7.07 31.19
C VAL A 139 -15.40 6.45 29.81
N ARG A 140 -14.37 5.73 29.35
CA ARG A 140 -14.41 4.92 28.14
C ARG A 140 -13.89 3.53 28.42
N ARG A 141 -14.58 2.50 27.93
CA ARG A 141 -14.12 1.11 28.00
C ARG A 141 -13.40 0.76 26.71
N THR A 142 -12.21 1.30 26.54
CA THR A 142 -11.37 1.07 25.35
C THR A 142 -9.93 0.89 25.77
N GLY A 143 -9.18 0.14 24.95
CA GLY A 143 -7.73 0.07 25.00
C GLY A 143 -7.04 1.18 24.22
N ASP A 144 -7.77 1.95 23.41
CA ASP A 144 -7.25 3.04 22.59
C ASP A 144 -7.59 4.40 23.22
N TRP A 145 -6.59 5.03 23.84
CA TRP A 145 -6.69 6.34 24.50
C TRP A 145 -5.80 7.39 23.81
N GLY A 146 -6.04 7.64 22.52
CA GLY A 146 -5.57 8.86 21.84
C GLY A 146 -6.53 10.04 22.07
N VAL A 147 -6.01 11.19 22.51
CA VAL A 147 -6.77 12.45 22.65
C VAL A 147 -5.91 13.60 22.15
N PHE A 148 -6.35 14.36 21.14
CA PHE A 148 -5.58 15.44 20.49
C PHE A 148 -6.00 16.87 20.86
N ASP A 149 -7.17 17.00 21.50
CA ASP A 149 -7.74 18.29 21.90
C ASP A 149 -7.78 18.38 23.43
N VAL A 150 -6.66 18.09 24.08
CA VAL A 150 -6.58 18.18 25.55
C VAL A 150 -6.71 19.67 25.96
N PRO A 151 -7.71 20.04 26.79
CA PRO A 151 -7.98 21.44 27.10
C PRO A 151 -6.81 22.16 27.79
N ASP A 152 -6.70 23.47 27.53
CA ASP A 152 -5.78 24.36 28.23
C ASP A 152 -5.91 24.24 29.76
N GLY A 153 -4.77 24.27 30.45
CA GLY A 153 -4.70 24.12 31.90
C GLY A 153 -4.67 22.68 32.41
N VAL A 154 -4.96 21.67 31.57
CA VAL A 154 -4.68 20.26 31.89
C VAL A 154 -3.20 19.99 31.69
N THR A 155 -2.52 19.46 32.69
CA THR A 155 -1.11 19.07 32.60
C THR A 155 -0.90 17.56 32.60
N ASP A 156 -1.78 16.81 33.26
CA ASP A 156 -1.63 15.36 33.42
C ASP A 156 -2.98 14.67 33.21
N VAL A 157 -2.92 13.46 32.63
CA VAL A 157 -4.07 12.58 32.47
C VAL A 157 -3.76 11.26 33.14
N VAL A 158 -4.61 10.85 34.08
CA VAL A 158 -4.44 9.61 34.83
C VAL A 158 -5.53 8.63 34.43
N LEU A 159 -5.13 7.59 33.70
CA LEU A 159 -6.00 6.47 33.37
C LEU A 159 -5.98 5.44 34.50
N THR A 160 -7.14 4.98 34.92
CA THR A 160 -7.26 3.88 35.90
C THR A 160 -8.35 2.92 35.49
N GLY A 161 -8.17 1.65 35.83
CA GLY A 161 -9.20 0.62 35.65
C GLY A 161 -8.67 -0.75 36.02
N ARG A 162 -9.35 -1.79 35.56
CA ARG A 162 -8.99 -3.18 35.84
C ARG A 162 -9.09 -4.03 34.58
N ILE A 163 -8.08 -4.86 34.35
CA ILE A 163 -8.04 -5.85 33.28
C ILE A 163 -8.37 -7.23 33.88
N THR A 164 -9.29 -7.97 33.25
CA THR A 164 -9.63 -9.35 33.65
C THR A 164 -9.18 -10.35 32.58
N LEU A 165 -8.33 -11.29 33.01
CA LEU A 165 -7.81 -12.40 32.21
C LEU A 165 -8.47 -13.69 32.72
N ALA A 166 -9.31 -14.32 31.91
CA ALA A 166 -10.20 -15.38 32.38
C ALA A 166 -9.80 -16.78 31.89
N GLU A 167 -9.23 -16.85 30.68
CA GLU A 167 -8.91 -18.09 30.00
C GLU A 167 -7.64 -18.71 30.55
N PRO A 168 -7.60 -20.03 30.83
CA PRO A 168 -6.34 -20.69 31.16
C PRO A 168 -5.34 -20.59 30.01
N GLY A 169 -4.08 -20.26 30.32
CA GLY A 169 -3.00 -20.16 29.36
C GLY A 169 -2.17 -18.88 29.49
N GLU A 170 -1.39 -18.58 28.45
CA GLU A 170 -0.57 -17.38 28.40
C GLU A 170 -1.31 -16.24 27.70
N HIS A 171 -1.52 -15.15 28.42
CA HIS A 171 -2.01 -13.89 27.89
C HIS A 171 -0.84 -12.95 27.65
N LEU A 172 -0.83 -12.25 26.52
CA LEU A 172 0.09 -11.15 26.27
C LEU A 172 -0.63 -9.83 26.51
N LEU A 173 -0.14 -9.04 27.47
CA LEU A 173 -0.49 -7.64 27.61
C LEU A 173 0.58 -6.79 26.95
N GLU A 174 0.15 -5.74 26.27
CA GLU A 174 1.06 -4.79 25.63
C GLU A 174 0.58 -3.37 25.91
N PHE A 175 1.52 -2.51 26.31
CA PHE A 175 1.27 -1.12 26.68
C PHE A 175 2.14 -0.21 25.83
N GLY A 176 1.55 0.75 25.12
CA GLY A 176 2.28 1.76 24.37
C GLY A 176 1.80 3.15 24.78
N CYS A 177 2.69 4.06 25.10
CA CYS A 177 2.34 5.43 25.47
C CYS A 177 3.32 6.41 24.81
N ALA A 178 2.85 7.62 24.51
CA ALA A 178 3.68 8.66 23.94
C ALA A 178 4.05 9.70 25.01
N GLY A 179 5.24 10.30 24.89
CA GLY A 179 5.70 11.35 25.77
C GLY A 179 6.24 10.84 27.12
N ARG A 180 5.97 11.60 28.19
CA ARG A 180 6.33 11.22 29.56
C ARG A 180 5.19 10.46 30.21
N PHE A 181 5.46 9.27 30.73
CA PHE A 181 4.42 8.42 31.30
C PHE A 181 4.94 7.35 32.26
N THR A 182 4.03 6.80 33.06
CA THR A 182 4.24 5.57 33.84
C THR A 182 3.02 4.68 33.76
N VAL A 183 3.21 3.44 33.30
CA VAL A 183 2.23 2.35 33.35
C VAL A 183 2.54 1.48 34.55
N ALA A 184 1.55 1.24 35.41
CA ALA A 184 1.65 0.36 36.55
C ALA A 184 0.53 -0.70 36.54
N LEU A 185 0.90 -1.92 36.94
CA LEU A 185 -0.02 -3.02 37.19
C LEU A 185 0.09 -3.43 38.66
N ASP A 186 -1.04 -3.46 39.36
CA ASP A 186 -1.13 -3.72 40.81
C ASP A 186 -0.16 -2.82 41.62
N GLY A 187 -0.06 -1.56 41.21
CA GLY A 187 0.82 -0.57 41.82
C GLY A 187 2.32 -0.72 41.47
N THR A 188 2.71 -1.72 40.69
CA THR A 188 4.09 -1.93 40.25
C THR A 188 4.31 -1.32 38.86
N PRO A 189 5.23 -0.36 38.68
CA PRO A 189 5.59 0.16 37.36
C PRO A 189 6.11 -0.95 36.44
N VAL A 190 5.59 -0.99 35.21
CA VAL A 190 5.98 -1.97 34.16
C VAL A 190 6.53 -1.29 32.92
N HIS A 191 6.15 -0.04 32.65
CA HIS A 191 6.63 0.71 31.50
C HIS A 191 6.67 2.20 31.84
N THR A 192 7.75 2.86 31.47
CA THR A 192 7.94 4.30 31.66
C THR A 192 8.52 4.90 30.39
N GLY A 193 8.21 6.17 30.14
CA GLY A 193 8.79 6.97 29.07
C GLY A 193 9.08 8.37 29.59
N GLU A 194 10.11 8.99 29.03
CA GLU A 194 10.57 10.33 29.43
C GLU A 194 10.71 11.27 28.21
N ASP A 195 10.03 10.97 27.11
CA ASP A 195 10.15 11.76 25.87
C ASP A 195 9.36 13.09 25.99
N ASP A 196 10.04 14.21 25.78
CA ASP A 196 9.47 15.56 25.87
C ASP A 196 9.67 16.38 24.59
N ARG A 197 9.96 15.73 23.46
CA ARG A 197 10.23 16.41 22.17
C ARG A 197 9.01 17.09 21.52
N GLY A 198 7.84 17.06 22.16
CA GLY A 198 6.66 17.84 21.75
C GLY A 198 6.20 17.52 20.33
N VAL A 199 6.34 18.51 19.43
CA VAL A 199 5.97 18.43 18.01
C VAL A 199 6.62 17.26 17.26
N GLU A 200 7.84 16.85 17.63
CA GLU A 200 8.53 15.76 16.94
C GLU A 200 7.78 14.43 17.06
N LEU A 201 7.07 14.19 18.17
CA LEU A 201 6.24 12.99 18.36
C LEU A 201 5.07 12.91 17.36
N ILE A 202 4.64 14.06 16.83
CA ILE A 202 3.64 14.14 15.77
C ILE A 202 4.28 13.89 14.42
N LEU A 203 5.38 14.59 14.11
CA LEU A 203 6.05 14.51 12.81
C LEU A 203 6.60 13.11 12.52
N GLU A 204 7.19 12.44 13.50
CA GLU A 204 7.66 11.04 13.37
C GLU A 204 6.52 10.01 13.57
N SER A 205 5.29 10.45 13.79
CA SER A 205 4.10 9.62 14.07
C SER A 205 4.19 8.69 15.30
N GLY A 206 5.19 8.88 16.17
CA GLY A 206 5.35 8.14 17.43
C GLY A 206 4.16 8.29 18.38
N HIS A 207 3.41 9.38 18.27
CA HIS A 207 2.16 9.58 19.01
C HIS A 207 1.02 8.62 18.61
N HIS A 208 0.98 8.10 17.39
CA HIS A 208 0.05 7.04 16.96
C HIS A 208 0.67 5.65 17.02
N HIS A 209 2.00 5.56 17.01
CA HIS A 209 2.74 4.31 17.00
C HIS A 209 3.81 4.30 18.11
N PRO A 210 3.41 4.44 19.38
CA PRO A 210 4.36 4.53 20.46
C PRO A 210 5.12 3.23 20.64
N GLY A 211 6.37 3.34 21.10
CA GLY A 211 7.12 2.20 21.60
C GLY A 211 6.30 1.45 22.65
N THR A 212 6.38 0.11 22.65
CA THR A 212 5.53 -0.72 23.50
C THR A 212 6.33 -1.58 24.47
N HIS A 213 5.73 -1.85 25.62
CA HIS A 213 6.20 -2.84 26.58
C HIS A 213 5.24 -4.02 26.65
N ARG A 214 5.80 -5.22 26.58
CA ARG A 214 5.06 -6.49 26.61
C ARG A 214 5.23 -7.20 27.94
N ARG A 215 4.11 -7.68 28.49
CA ARG A 215 4.07 -8.52 29.69
C ARG A 215 3.21 -9.74 29.45
N THR A 216 3.82 -10.92 29.53
CA THR A 216 3.08 -12.18 29.54
C THR A 216 2.56 -12.48 30.94
N VAL A 217 1.29 -12.86 31.04
CA VAL A 217 0.64 -13.27 32.27
C VAL A 217 0.06 -14.66 32.07
N ARG A 218 0.50 -15.61 32.89
CA ARG A 218 -0.04 -16.97 32.89
C ARG A 218 -1.25 -17.04 33.81
N VAL A 219 -2.36 -17.53 33.29
CA VAL A 219 -3.58 -17.81 34.04
C VAL A 219 -3.72 -19.32 34.14
N ASP A 220 -3.86 -19.83 35.36
CA ASP A 220 -4.14 -21.25 35.59
C ASP A 220 -5.66 -21.47 35.64
N ALA A 221 -6.22 -21.88 36.79
CA ALA A 221 -7.65 -22.20 36.89
C ALA A 221 -8.54 -20.99 37.25
N ALA A 222 -8.01 -19.99 37.96
CA ALA A 222 -8.78 -18.84 38.43
C ALA A 222 -8.45 -17.60 37.61
N PRO A 223 -9.46 -16.77 37.22
CA PRO A 223 -9.21 -15.53 36.51
C PRO A 223 -8.26 -14.60 37.27
N VAL A 224 -7.30 -14.04 36.56
CA VAL A 224 -6.38 -13.01 37.09
C VAL A 224 -6.99 -11.64 36.83
N ARG A 225 -7.00 -10.79 37.85
CA ARG A 225 -7.47 -9.40 37.78
C ARG A 225 -6.31 -8.50 38.13
N LEU A 226 -6.02 -7.56 37.25
CA LEU A 226 -4.90 -6.62 37.39
C LEU A 226 -5.46 -5.20 37.47
N ASP A 227 -5.11 -4.46 38.50
CA ASP A 227 -5.40 -3.04 38.61
C ASP A 227 -4.42 -2.27 37.71
N LEU A 228 -4.95 -1.56 36.72
CA LEU A 228 -4.20 -0.75 35.78
C LEU A 228 -4.21 0.72 36.22
N ARG A 229 -3.04 1.33 36.23
CA ARG A 229 -2.87 2.79 36.30
C ARG A 229 -1.89 3.24 35.21
N ILE A 230 -2.24 4.28 34.47
CA ILE A 230 -1.34 4.94 33.53
C ILE A 230 -1.34 6.44 33.84
N ASP A 231 -0.20 6.95 34.27
CA ASP A 231 0.06 8.36 34.48
C ASP A 231 0.67 8.93 33.19
N LEU A 232 0.02 9.91 32.56
CA LEU A 232 0.45 10.53 31.30
C LEU A 232 0.65 12.03 31.53
N ARG A 233 1.81 12.55 31.12
CA ARG A 233 1.99 14.00 30.96
C ARG A 233 1.41 14.42 29.62
N VAL A 234 0.62 15.49 29.61
CA VAL A 234 0.13 16.08 28.36
C VAL A 234 1.32 16.58 27.54
N VAL A 235 1.38 16.14 26.28
CA VAL A 235 2.34 16.63 25.30
C VAL A 235 1.77 17.89 24.66
N ASP A 236 2.56 18.97 24.69
CA ASP A 236 2.26 20.18 23.94
C ASP A 236 3.05 20.16 22.63
N ALA A 237 2.34 20.14 21.51
CA ALA A 237 2.93 20.07 20.16
C ALA A 237 2.66 21.36 19.37
N ASP A 238 2.62 22.49 20.07
CA ASP A 238 2.45 23.82 19.50
C ASP A 238 1.20 23.90 18.59
N SER A 239 1.39 24.23 17.30
CA SER A 239 0.31 24.39 16.33
C SER A 239 -0.44 23.10 16.02
N TYR A 240 0.10 21.93 16.37
CA TYR A 240 -0.55 20.64 16.18
C TYR A 240 -1.46 20.25 17.35
N GLY A 241 -1.52 21.07 18.41
CA GLY A 241 -2.40 20.85 19.55
C GLY A 241 -1.74 20.12 20.70
N ARG A 242 -2.57 19.68 21.66
CA ARG A 242 -2.14 19.14 22.94
C ARG A 242 -2.73 17.77 23.13
N PHE A 243 -1.89 16.76 23.34
CA PHE A 243 -2.34 15.37 23.26
C PHE A 243 -1.82 14.47 24.37
N VAL A 244 -2.50 13.33 24.53
CA VAL A 244 -2.01 12.16 25.25
C VAL A 244 -2.33 10.90 24.44
N THR A 245 -1.44 9.91 24.50
CA THR A 245 -1.65 8.59 23.89
C THR A 245 -1.37 7.51 24.91
N ALA A 246 -2.33 6.61 25.10
CA ALA A 246 -2.12 5.32 25.75
C ALA A 246 -2.84 4.19 25.02
N HIS A 247 -2.10 3.13 24.72
CA HIS A 247 -2.58 1.89 24.13
C HIS A 247 -2.49 0.78 25.16
N VAL A 248 -3.61 0.08 25.37
CA VAL A 248 -3.72 -1.14 26.15
C VAL A 248 -4.19 -2.24 25.21
N ARG A 249 -3.30 -3.18 24.96
CA ARG A 249 -3.48 -4.27 24.00
C ARG A 249 -3.43 -5.60 24.72
N HIS A 250 -4.18 -6.57 24.21
CA HIS A 250 -4.31 -7.88 24.82
C HIS A 250 -4.50 -8.97 23.77
N LEU A 251 -3.61 -9.96 23.78
CA LEU A 251 -3.79 -11.21 23.06
C LEU A 251 -4.12 -12.32 24.07
N PRO A 252 -5.33 -12.92 24.03
CA PRO A 252 -5.64 -14.08 24.85
C PRO A 252 -4.93 -15.35 24.35
N PRO A 253 -4.88 -16.42 25.18
CA PRO A 253 -4.50 -17.75 24.73
C PRO A 253 -5.35 -18.15 23.53
N GLY A 254 -4.71 -18.77 22.54
CA GLY A 254 -5.35 -19.16 21.30
C GLY A 254 -4.54 -20.19 20.54
N PRO A 255 -5.02 -20.64 19.38
CA PRO A 255 -4.27 -21.55 18.52
C PRO A 255 -2.92 -20.94 18.16
N GLY A 256 -1.90 -21.79 18.09
CA GLY A 256 -0.59 -21.37 17.62
C GLY A 256 -0.63 -21.06 16.13
N VAL A 257 0.35 -20.30 15.65
CA VAL A 257 0.55 -20.03 14.23
C VAL A 257 0.57 -21.30 13.39
N GLU A 258 1.22 -22.36 13.89
CA GLU A 258 1.34 -23.62 13.16
C GLU A 258 0.00 -24.39 13.12
N ASP A 259 -0.83 -24.27 14.15
CA ASP A 259 -2.18 -24.85 14.16
C ASP A 259 -3.06 -24.16 13.10
N GLU A 260 -3.00 -22.82 13.04
CA GLU A 260 -3.76 -22.05 12.05
C GLU A 260 -3.29 -22.31 10.61
N ILE A 261 -1.99 -22.47 10.39
CA ILE A 261 -1.45 -22.88 9.07
C ILE A 261 -1.96 -24.29 8.72
N ALA A 262 -1.95 -25.23 9.67
CA ALA A 262 -2.45 -26.58 9.43
C ALA A 262 -3.95 -26.60 9.08
N GLU A 263 -4.75 -25.79 9.76
CA GLU A 263 -6.18 -25.60 9.43
C GLU A 263 -6.37 -25.00 8.04
N ALA A 264 -5.62 -23.95 7.70
CA ALA A 264 -5.66 -23.32 6.37
C ALA A 264 -5.28 -24.32 5.26
N VAL A 265 -4.27 -25.14 5.49
CA VAL A 265 -3.87 -26.22 4.57
C VAL A 265 -4.99 -27.27 4.42
N GLY A 266 -5.64 -27.66 5.51
CA GLY A 266 -6.79 -28.56 5.49
C GLY A 266 -7.94 -28.00 4.66
N ALA A 267 -8.27 -26.73 4.85
CA ALA A 267 -9.29 -26.02 4.09
C ALA A 267 -8.94 -25.94 2.60
N ALA A 268 -7.69 -25.61 2.27
CA ALA A 268 -7.21 -25.56 0.90
C ALA A 268 -7.33 -26.91 0.19
N ARG A 269 -7.01 -28.03 0.86
CA ARG A 269 -7.17 -29.39 0.30
C ARG A 269 -8.64 -29.76 0.04
N ALA A 270 -9.55 -29.23 0.83
CA ALA A 270 -10.97 -29.54 0.76
C ALA A 270 -11.75 -28.64 -0.23
N ALA A 271 -11.11 -27.61 -0.79
CA ALA A 271 -11.71 -26.65 -1.72
C ALA A 271 -11.22 -26.87 -3.15
N ASP A 272 -12.02 -26.44 -4.14
CA ASP A 272 -11.63 -26.51 -5.55
C ASP A 272 -10.60 -25.43 -5.92
N VAL A 273 -10.59 -24.33 -5.15
CA VAL A 273 -9.67 -23.21 -5.29
C VAL A 273 -9.35 -22.63 -3.92
N ALA A 274 -8.08 -22.27 -3.71
CA ALA A 274 -7.63 -21.51 -2.55
C ALA A 274 -7.29 -20.09 -2.98
N VAL A 275 -7.83 -19.09 -2.29
CA VAL A 275 -7.50 -17.67 -2.47
C VAL A 275 -6.74 -17.22 -1.24
N VAL A 276 -5.43 -17.02 -1.37
CA VAL A 276 -4.56 -16.62 -0.26
C VAL A 276 -4.30 -15.12 -0.33
N VAL A 277 -4.74 -14.35 0.65
CA VAL A 277 -4.51 -12.90 0.74
C VAL A 277 -3.46 -12.60 1.81
N VAL A 278 -2.32 -12.08 1.37
CA VAL A 278 -1.17 -11.70 2.22
C VAL A 278 -0.75 -10.28 1.90
N GLY A 279 -0.02 -9.63 2.80
CA GLY A 279 0.42 -8.27 2.57
C GLY A 279 0.89 -7.57 3.83
N THR A 280 0.74 -6.26 3.78
CA THR A 280 1.10 -5.33 4.86
C THR A 280 -0.14 -4.85 5.59
N ASN A 281 0.05 -3.97 6.57
CA ASN A 281 -0.98 -3.36 7.37
C ASN A 281 -0.49 -1.98 7.84
N GLU A 282 -1.31 -1.28 8.62
CA GLU A 282 -1.02 0.06 9.15
C GLU A 282 0.20 0.11 10.08
N GLU A 283 0.63 -1.03 10.64
CA GLU A 283 1.84 -1.12 11.47
C GLU A 283 3.11 -1.24 10.62
N VAL A 284 2.96 -1.44 9.31
CA VAL A 284 4.06 -1.65 8.35
C VAL A 284 4.19 -0.47 7.40
N GLU A 285 3.10 0.00 6.79
CA GLU A 285 3.12 1.11 5.83
C GLU A 285 2.28 2.28 6.35
N SER A 286 2.89 3.42 6.66
CA SER A 286 2.18 4.64 7.08
C SER A 286 3.08 5.86 6.91
N GLU A 287 2.48 7.05 6.94
CA GLU A 287 3.20 8.31 7.11
C GLU A 287 3.94 8.34 8.46
N GLY A 288 5.10 8.99 8.48
CA GLY A 288 5.90 9.28 9.67
C GLY A 288 7.16 8.43 9.82
N TRP A 289 7.20 7.24 9.21
CA TRP A 289 8.39 6.39 9.21
C TRP A 289 8.49 5.54 7.95
N ASP A 290 9.71 5.12 7.63
CA ASP A 290 9.96 4.17 6.56
C ASP A 290 9.95 2.73 7.06
N ARG A 291 9.61 1.80 6.18
CA ARG A 291 9.76 0.36 6.47
C ARG A 291 11.23 0.02 6.70
N PRO A 292 11.55 -0.82 7.70
CA PRO A 292 12.94 -1.24 7.93
C PRO A 292 13.46 -2.22 6.87
N ASP A 293 12.56 -2.88 6.15
CA ASP A 293 12.85 -3.88 5.12
C ASP A 293 11.65 -4.04 4.16
N LEU A 294 11.81 -4.90 3.16
CA LEU A 294 10.76 -5.22 2.17
C LEU A 294 10.05 -6.56 2.47
N GLU A 295 10.25 -7.15 3.66
CA GLU A 295 9.79 -8.50 3.93
C GLU A 295 8.31 -8.57 4.30
N LEU A 296 7.65 -9.64 3.86
CA LEU A 296 6.44 -10.10 4.56
C LEU A 296 6.88 -10.89 5.80
N THR A 297 5.97 -11.07 6.75
CA THR A 297 6.31 -11.85 7.95
C THR A 297 6.72 -13.28 7.56
N PRO A 298 7.69 -13.92 8.24
CA PRO A 298 8.14 -15.28 7.91
C PRO A 298 7.00 -16.29 7.86
N GLN A 299 5.97 -16.07 8.68
CA GLN A 299 4.76 -16.86 8.70
C GLN A 299 3.94 -16.75 7.41
N GLN A 300 3.76 -15.54 6.85
CA GLN A 300 3.03 -15.36 5.59
C GLN A 300 3.73 -16.14 4.46
N HIS A 301 5.06 -16.12 4.40
CA HIS A 301 5.80 -16.95 3.43
C HIS A 301 5.57 -18.46 3.63
N ARG A 302 5.52 -18.94 4.89
CA ARG A 302 5.21 -20.35 5.17
C ARG A 302 3.78 -20.71 4.77
N LEU A 303 2.81 -19.86 5.11
CA LEU A 303 1.40 -20.05 4.77
C LEU A 303 1.20 -20.19 3.26
N VAL A 304 1.75 -19.26 2.46
CA VAL A 304 1.60 -19.29 1.00
C VAL A 304 2.17 -20.58 0.41
N ARG A 305 3.40 -20.95 0.78
CA ARG A 305 4.03 -22.19 0.29
C ARG A 305 3.25 -23.43 0.70
N ALA A 306 2.81 -23.50 1.95
CA ALA A 306 2.06 -24.65 2.47
C ALA A 306 0.71 -24.82 1.76
N VAL A 307 -0.02 -23.72 1.53
CA VAL A 307 -1.30 -23.74 0.81
C VAL A 307 -1.12 -24.06 -0.67
N ALA A 308 -0.15 -23.43 -1.35
CA ALA A 308 0.12 -23.69 -2.76
C ALA A 308 0.56 -25.15 -3.02
N ALA A 309 1.34 -25.74 -2.11
CA ALA A 309 1.71 -27.15 -2.16
C ALA A 309 0.49 -28.08 -1.93
N ALA A 310 -0.48 -27.64 -1.13
CA ALA A 310 -1.66 -28.42 -0.80
C ALA A 310 -2.78 -28.33 -1.85
N ASN A 311 -2.89 -27.21 -2.56
CA ASN A 311 -3.85 -26.99 -3.62
C ASN A 311 -3.19 -26.34 -4.86
N PRO A 312 -3.04 -27.06 -5.99
CA PRO A 312 -2.42 -26.53 -7.20
C PRO A 312 -3.29 -25.50 -7.94
N ARG A 313 -4.52 -25.24 -7.48
CA ARG A 313 -5.39 -24.14 -7.92
C ARG A 313 -5.39 -23.04 -6.84
N THR A 314 -4.21 -22.58 -6.47
CA THR A 314 -4.03 -21.46 -5.54
C THR A 314 -3.87 -20.15 -6.30
N VAL A 315 -4.67 -19.15 -5.93
CA VAL A 315 -4.52 -17.75 -6.33
C VAL A 315 -3.99 -16.98 -5.14
N VAL A 316 -2.85 -16.32 -5.28
CA VAL A 316 -2.32 -15.43 -4.24
C VAL A 316 -2.64 -13.98 -4.58
N VAL A 317 -3.11 -13.23 -3.60
CA VAL A 317 -3.46 -11.81 -3.70
C VAL A 317 -2.58 -11.03 -2.73
N VAL A 318 -1.81 -10.08 -3.25
CA VAL A 318 -0.97 -9.19 -2.44
C VAL A 318 -1.74 -7.90 -2.14
N ASN A 319 -2.01 -7.65 -0.87
CA ASN A 319 -2.66 -6.46 -0.34
C ASN A 319 -1.61 -5.57 0.36
N ALA A 320 -0.91 -4.76 -0.43
CA ALA A 320 0.16 -3.86 0.01
C ALA A 320 0.23 -2.61 -0.89
N GLY A 321 0.64 -1.48 -0.32
CA GLY A 321 0.77 -0.21 -1.04
C GLY A 321 2.07 -0.08 -1.82
N ALA A 322 3.15 -0.65 -1.27
CA ALA A 322 4.51 -0.59 -1.80
C ALA A 322 5.13 -1.98 -2.00
N PRO A 323 6.25 -2.10 -2.75
CA PRO A 323 6.91 -3.39 -3.01
C PRO A 323 7.15 -4.22 -1.75
N VAL A 324 6.95 -5.54 -1.83
CA VAL A 324 7.35 -6.53 -0.82
C VAL A 324 8.03 -7.71 -1.51
N LEU A 325 8.94 -8.41 -0.85
CA LEU A 325 9.62 -9.55 -1.43
C LEU A 325 8.68 -10.75 -1.54
N LEU A 326 8.68 -11.38 -2.72
CA LEU A 326 7.83 -12.54 -3.04
C LEU A 326 8.71 -13.72 -3.51
N PRO A 327 9.52 -14.33 -2.63
CA PRO A 327 10.47 -15.39 -3.03
C PRO A 327 9.79 -16.65 -3.58
N TRP A 328 8.47 -16.78 -3.39
CA TRP A 328 7.64 -17.87 -3.91
C TRP A 328 6.82 -17.46 -5.15
N ALA A 329 7.03 -16.26 -5.73
CA ALA A 329 6.24 -15.77 -6.86
C ALA A 329 6.26 -16.71 -8.09
N GLY A 330 7.36 -17.43 -8.31
CA GLY A 330 7.47 -18.45 -9.35
C GLY A 330 6.85 -19.81 -8.99
N GLU A 331 6.52 -20.05 -7.72
CA GLU A 331 5.98 -21.31 -7.22
C GLU A 331 4.45 -21.35 -7.20
N VAL A 332 3.79 -20.19 -7.31
CA VAL A 332 2.33 -20.08 -7.23
C VAL A 332 1.70 -20.02 -8.63
N PRO A 333 0.54 -20.66 -8.85
CA PRO A 333 -0.11 -20.68 -10.16
C PRO A 333 -0.58 -19.29 -10.63
N ALA A 334 -1.26 -18.54 -9.77
CA ALA A 334 -1.73 -17.20 -10.07
C ALA A 334 -1.36 -16.21 -8.96
N LEU A 335 -0.98 -14.99 -9.36
CA LEU A 335 -0.56 -13.93 -8.46
C LEU A 335 -1.17 -12.59 -8.91
N LEU A 336 -1.94 -11.99 -8.01
CA LEU A 336 -2.57 -10.68 -8.17
C LEU A 336 -1.93 -9.68 -7.19
N TRP A 337 -1.78 -8.43 -7.62
CA TRP A 337 -1.49 -7.30 -6.75
C TRP A 337 -2.74 -6.40 -6.66
N ALA A 338 -3.31 -6.30 -5.45
CA ALA A 338 -4.60 -5.66 -5.19
C ALA A 338 -4.50 -4.30 -4.48
N TRP A 339 -3.29 -3.81 -4.21
CA TRP A 339 -3.04 -2.51 -3.57
C TRP A 339 -3.67 -2.41 -2.17
N LEU A 340 -4.02 -1.18 -1.76
CA LEU A 340 -4.89 -0.85 -0.65
C LEU A 340 -6.28 -0.50 -1.23
N PRO A 341 -7.22 -1.46 -1.27
CA PRO A 341 -8.36 -1.41 -2.20
C PRO A 341 -9.58 -0.63 -1.70
N GLY A 342 -9.49 0.10 -0.59
CA GLY A 342 -10.55 0.97 -0.10
C GLY A 342 -11.90 0.27 0.12
N GLN A 343 -12.98 1.00 -0.12
CA GLN A 343 -14.33 0.64 0.31
C GLN A 343 -14.93 -0.57 -0.43
N GLU A 344 -14.46 -0.88 -1.64
CA GLU A 344 -15.03 -1.91 -2.53
C GLU A 344 -14.12 -3.14 -2.71
N ALA A 345 -13.22 -3.38 -1.75
CA ALA A 345 -12.19 -4.40 -1.81
C ALA A 345 -12.70 -5.79 -2.21
N GLY A 346 -13.71 -6.31 -1.51
CA GLY A 346 -14.26 -7.62 -1.76
C GLY A 346 -14.95 -7.74 -3.11
N HIS A 347 -15.74 -6.74 -3.49
CA HIS A 347 -16.47 -6.73 -4.75
C HIS A 347 -15.55 -6.64 -5.97
N ALA A 348 -14.49 -5.83 -5.89
CA ALA A 348 -13.51 -5.70 -6.96
C ALA A 348 -12.67 -6.99 -7.12
N LEU A 349 -12.22 -7.58 -6.01
CA LEU A 349 -11.50 -8.86 -6.07
C LEU A 349 -12.37 -9.96 -6.68
N ALA A 350 -13.65 -10.05 -6.27
CA ALA A 350 -14.58 -11.03 -6.83
C ALA A 350 -14.79 -10.85 -8.33
N ASP A 351 -14.88 -9.62 -8.83
CA ASP A 351 -15.02 -9.38 -10.28
C ASP A 351 -13.81 -9.84 -11.08
N VAL A 352 -12.61 -9.62 -10.54
CA VAL A 352 -11.37 -10.10 -11.16
C VAL A 352 -11.30 -11.62 -11.09
N LEU A 353 -11.57 -12.22 -9.94
CA LEU A 353 -11.47 -13.69 -9.80
C LEU A 353 -12.44 -14.42 -10.71
N PHE A 354 -13.66 -13.91 -10.90
CA PHE A 354 -14.70 -14.56 -11.71
C PHE A 354 -14.82 -14.00 -13.13
N GLY A 355 -13.89 -13.15 -13.56
CA GLY A 355 -13.81 -12.68 -14.94
C GLY A 355 -14.93 -11.73 -15.38
N ARG A 356 -15.58 -11.07 -14.42
CA ARG A 356 -16.57 -10.00 -14.65
C ARG A 356 -15.88 -8.69 -15.04
N ALA A 357 -14.67 -8.47 -14.54
CA ALA A 357 -13.79 -7.39 -14.95
C ALA A 357 -12.37 -7.91 -15.16
N GLU A 358 -11.72 -7.50 -16.25
CA GLU A 358 -10.34 -7.90 -16.54
C GLU A 358 -9.34 -7.03 -15.77
N PRO A 359 -8.34 -7.63 -15.07
CA PRO A 359 -7.26 -6.86 -14.48
C PRO A 359 -6.44 -6.23 -15.60
N SER A 360 -6.32 -4.90 -15.57
CA SER A 360 -5.61 -4.13 -16.61
C SER A 360 -4.49 -3.26 -16.06
N GLY A 361 -4.15 -3.44 -14.78
CA GLY A 361 -3.13 -2.66 -14.10
C GLY A 361 -1.74 -2.95 -14.65
N ARG A 362 -0.83 -2.00 -14.47
CA ARG A 362 0.60 -2.15 -14.75
C ARG A 362 1.37 -1.65 -13.53
N LEU A 363 2.44 -2.34 -13.16
CA LEU A 363 3.28 -1.93 -12.02
C LEU A 363 3.88 -0.53 -12.27
N PRO A 364 3.64 0.46 -11.40
CA PRO A 364 4.23 1.79 -11.51
C PRO A 364 5.65 1.86 -10.91
N TRP A 365 6.15 0.73 -10.40
CA TRP A 365 7.49 0.55 -9.83
C TRP A 365 8.05 -0.80 -10.26
N THR A 366 9.32 -1.07 -9.98
CA THR A 366 9.96 -2.37 -10.25
C THR A 366 9.85 -3.26 -9.01
N LEU A 367 9.33 -4.48 -9.13
CA LEU A 367 9.27 -5.42 -8.00
C LEU A 367 10.63 -6.11 -7.85
N PRO A 368 11.39 -5.87 -6.76
CA PRO A 368 12.66 -6.53 -6.55
C PRO A 368 12.49 -8.04 -6.39
N ALA A 369 13.46 -8.80 -6.92
CA ALA A 369 13.63 -10.21 -6.55
C ALA A 369 14.33 -10.36 -5.20
N ARG A 370 15.24 -9.43 -4.88
CA ARG A 370 16.03 -9.37 -3.65
C ARG A 370 16.15 -7.92 -3.19
N ALA A 371 16.25 -7.69 -1.88
CA ALA A 371 16.41 -6.33 -1.34
C ALA A 371 17.72 -5.69 -1.85
N GLU A 372 18.79 -6.48 -1.96
CA GLU A 372 20.10 -6.03 -2.45
C GLU A 372 20.09 -5.48 -3.89
N ASP A 373 19.06 -5.79 -4.69
CA ASP A 373 18.95 -5.35 -6.08
C ASP A 373 18.32 -3.96 -6.20
N VAL A 374 17.80 -3.38 -5.11
CA VAL A 374 17.10 -2.10 -5.11
C VAL A 374 18.13 -0.96 -5.30
N PRO A 375 17.99 -0.11 -6.34
CA PRO A 375 18.97 0.94 -6.62
C PRO A 375 19.06 2.02 -5.54
N VAL A 376 17.98 2.22 -4.77
CA VAL A 376 17.88 3.12 -3.62
C VAL A 376 17.46 2.27 -2.43
N PRO A 377 18.42 1.68 -1.69
CA PRO A 377 18.12 0.68 -0.67
C PRO A 377 17.36 1.27 0.53
N ASP A 378 17.61 2.53 0.86
CA ASP A 378 17.00 3.27 1.94
C ASP A 378 17.10 4.79 1.70
N ALA A 379 16.40 5.56 2.53
CA ALA A 379 16.42 7.02 2.53
C ALA A 379 16.93 7.56 3.88
N VAL A 380 17.93 6.90 4.49
CA VAL A 380 18.42 7.28 5.82
C VAL A 380 19.45 8.42 5.72
N PRO A 381 19.19 9.60 6.32
CA PRO A 381 20.14 10.70 6.29
C PRO A 381 21.36 10.43 7.19
N VAL A 382 22.53 10.91 6.78
CA VAL A 382 23.77 10.95 7.59
C VAL A 382 24.00 12.39 8.00
N ASP A 383 24.10 12.65 9.31
CA ASP A 383 24.24 13.99 9.89
C ASP A 383 23.17 15.00 9.37
N GLY A 384 21.94 14.51 9.15
CA GLY A 384 20.82 15.30 8.65
C GLY A 384 20.83 15.55 7.13
N VAL A 385 21.74 14.93 6.39
CA VAL A 385 21.85 15.05 4.93
C VAL A 385 21.52 13.71 4.26
N LEU A 386 20.60 13.74 3.30
CA LEU A 386 20.30 12.60 2.43
C LEU A 386 20.89 12.88 1.04
N ASP A 387 21.93 12.15 0.66
CA ASP A 387 22.59 12.29 -0.64
C ASP A 387 22.07 11.23 -1.63
N TYR A 388 21.57 11.70 -2.77
CA TYR A 388 20.95 10.87 -3.82
C TYR A 388 22.03 10.37 -4.78
N HIS A 389 22.92 9.51 -4.27
CA HIS A 389 24.08 9.00 -5.00
C HIS A 389 23.73 8.21 -6.27
N GLU A 390 22.51 7.68 -6.37
CA GLU A 390 22.01 6.97 -7.54
C GLU A 390 21.76 7.89 -8.75
N GLY A 391 21.60 9.20 -8.52
CA GLY A 391 21.27 10.18 -9.54
C GLY A 391 20.01 9.81 -10.32
N LEU A 392 20.11 9.75 -11.66
CA LEU A 392 18.97 9.45 -12.53
C LEU A 392 18.55 7.97 -12.54
N HIS A 393 19.30 7.10 -11.86
CA HIS A 393 19.17 5.65 -11.95
C HIS A 393 18.24 5.06 -10.88
N VAL A 394 17.09 5.70 -10.66
CA VAL A 394 16.04 5.25 -9.75
C VAL A 394 15.09 4.26 -10.44
N GLY A 395 14.60 3.25 -9.72
CA GLY A 395 13.64 2.27 -10.23
C GLY A 395 14.20 1.50 -11.42
N HIS A 396 13.39 1.27 -12.48
CA HIS A 396 13.80 0.46 -13.64
C HIS A 396 15.10 0.94 -14.31
N ARG A 397 15.44 2.23 -14.20
CA ARG A 397 16.67 2.81 -14.75
C ARG A 397 17.92 2.31 -14.02
N GLY A 398 17.82 2.07 -12.73
CA GLY A 398 18.89 1.46 -11.93
C GLY A 398 19.07 -0.01 -12.25
N TYR A 399 17.97 -0.75 -12.41
CA TYR A 399 18.00 -2.13 -12.88
C TYR A 399 18.60 -2.26 -14.28
N ASP A 400 18.27 -1.34 -15.20
CA ASP A 400 18.87 -1.26 -16.53
C ASP A 400 20.38 -1.03 -16.46
N ARG A 401 20.84 -0.10 -15.60
CA ARG A 401 22.26 0.19 -15.39
C ARG A 401 23.01 -1.02 -14.84
N ALA A 402 22.41 -1.73 -13.88
CA ALA A 402 23.02 -2.88 -13.23
C ALA A 402 22.97 -4.16 -14.09
N GLY A 403 22.06 -4.23 -15.08
CA GLY A 403 21.79 -5.47 -15.82
C GLY A 403 21.06 -6.53 -14.97
N THR A 404 20.43 -6.12 -13.88
CA THR A 404 19.74 -7.01 -12.94
C THR A 404 18.31 -7.29 -13.40
N GLU A 405 17.88 -8.55 -13.31
CA GLU A 405 16.51 -8.96 -13.61
C GLU A 405 15.64 -8.85 -12.35
N PRO A 406 14.57 -8.03 -12.36
CA PRO A 406 13.64 -7.94 -11.24
C PRO A 406 12.70 -9.16 -11.16
N ALA A 407 11.99 -9.33 -10.04
CA ALA A 407 10.92 -10.33 -9.96
C ALA A 407 9.79 -10.02 -10.96
N PHE A 408 9.41 -8.74 -11.02
CA PHE A 408 8.51 -8.23 -12.05
C PHE A 408 8.94 -6.80 -12.45
N PRO A 409 9.05 -6.52 -13.75
CA PRO A 409 9.58 -5.24 -14.21
C PRO A 409 8.57 -4.10 -14.09
N PHE A 410 9.08 -2.87 -14.12
CA PHE A 410 8.24 -1.68 -14.30
C PHE A 410 7.35 -1.82 -15.54
N GLY A 411 6.09 -1.40 -15.38
CA GLY A 411 5.08 -1.51 -16.42
C GLY A 411 4.58 -2.93 -16.65
N HIS A 412 4.96 -3.93 -15.85
CA HIS A 412 4.45 -5.31 -15.97
C HIS A 412 3.00 -5.42 -15.51
N GLY A 413 2.24 -6.25 -16.20
CA GLY A 413 0.88 -6.63 -15.85
C GLY A 413 0.25 -7.43 -16.99
N LEU A 414 -0.26 -8.60 -16.66
CA LEU A 414 -0.95 -9.48 -17.60
C LEU A 414 -2.41 -9.07 -17.76
N GLY A 415 -3.05 -9.62 -18.78
CA GLY A 415 -4.49 -9.69 -18.97
C GLY A 415 -4.85 -11.10 -19.44
N TRP A 416 -6.12 -11.38 -19.68
CA TRP A 416 -6.59 -12.71 -20.10
C TRP A 416 -6.67 -12.87 -21.62
N THR A 417 -6.18 -11.89 -22.36
CA THR A 417 -6.00 -11.99 -23.80
C THR A 417 -4.53 -11.81 -24.21
N THR A 418 -4.22 -12.18 -25.44
CA THR A 418 -2.87 -12.08 -26.02
C THR A 418 -2.81 -10.99 -27.08
N TRP A 419 -1.61 -10.45 -27.30
CA TRP A 419 -1.41 -9.28 -28.16
C TRP A 419 -0.24 -9.50 -29.11
N SER A 420 -0.40 -9.11 -30.36
CA SER A 420 0.73 -8.83 -31.28
C SER A 420 0.92 -7.33 -31.41
N TYR A 421 2.18 -6.91 -31.49
CA TYR A 421 2.56 -5.54 -31.76
C TYR A 421 3.05 -5.53 -33.19
N ASP A 422 2.23 -4.97 -34.09
CA ASP A 422 2.38 -5.21 -35.52
C ASP A 422 3.28 -4.16 -36.17
N ARG A 423 3.13 -2.89 -35.76
CA ARG A 423 3.89 -1.77 -36.34
C ARG A 423 3.94 -0.57 -35.41
N ALA A 424 5.07 0.15 -35.44
CA ALA A 424 5.20 1.49 -34.87
C ALA A 424 5.73 2.43 -35.96
N GLU A 425 5.12 3.61 -36.10
CA GLU A 425 5.54 4.63 -37.08
C GLU A 425 5.33 6.04 -36.55
N ALA A 426 6.22 6.95 -36.92
CA ALA A 426 6.05 8.37 -36.62
C ALA A 426 4.93 8.94 -37.52
N LEU A 427 4.01 9.67 -36.91
CA LEU A 427 2.97 10.41 -37.62
C LEU A 427 3.53 11.73 -38.15
N ALA A 428 3.08 12.13 -39.34
CA ALA A 428 3.41 13.43 -39.90
C ALA A 428 2.96 14.56 -38.94
N PRO A 429 3.74 15.65 -38.79
CA PRO A 429 3.34 16.78 -37.96
C PRO A 429 2.00 17.35 -38.45
N SER A 430 1.02 17.47 -37.56
CA SER A 430 -0.30 18.03 -37.91
C SER A 430 -0.31 19.57 -38.01
N ALA A 431 0.70 20.24 -37.45
CA ALA A 431 0.98 21.69 -37.53
C ALA A 431 2.38 21.99 -36.94
N PRO A 432 3.00 23.17 -37.19
CA PRO A 432 4.19 23.60 -36.45
C PRO A 432 3.82 23.79 -34.97
N ALA A 433 4.58 23.17 -34.07
CA ALA A 433 4.39 23.32 -32.63
C ALA A 433 4.76 24.75 -32.19
N THR A 434 3.83 25.47 -31.57
CA THR A 434 3.92 26.91 -31.30
C THR A 434 4.56 27.27 -29.95
N ASP A 435 5.16 26.32 -29.24
CA ASP A 435 5.44 26.50 -27.82
C ASP A 435 6.86 26.02 -27.49
N ALA A 436 7.79 26.98 -27.31
CA ALA A 436 9.18 26.75 -26.90
C ALA A 436 9.31 26.24 -25.44
N ALA A 437 8.20 26.20 -24.69
CA ALA A 437 8.14 25.75 -23.30
C ALA A 437 7.17 24.56 -23.13
N GLY A 438 7.62 23.35 -23.49
CA GLY A 438 6.97 22.10 -23.03
C GLY A 438 5.81 21.55 -23.87
N GLY A 439 5.62 22.01 -25.10
CA GLY A 439 4.58 21.47 -26.00
C GLY A 439 4.76 20.01 -26.42
N ASP A 440 3.79 19.51 -27.17
CA ASP A 440 3.78 18.15 -27.72
C ASP A 440 4.95 17.92 -28.69
N GLY A 441 5.64 16.79 -28.51
CA GLY A 441 6.69 16.32 -29.42
C GLY A 441 6.12 15.38 -30.50
N PRO A 442 6.95 14.53 -31.12
CA PRO A 442 6.50 13.62 -32.17
C PRO A 442 5.40 12.68 -31.67
N ARG A 443 4.43 12.41 -32.53
CA ARG A 443 3.37 11.44 -32.28
C ARG A 443 3.71 10.12 -32.95
N ILE A 444 3.57 9.02 -32.22
CA ILE A 444 3.88 7.68 -32.69
C ILE A 444 2.58 6.89 -32.79
N ALA A 445 2.24 6.41 -33.97
CA ALA A 445 1.17 5.45 -34.16
C ALA A 445 1.70 4.04 -33.92
N VAL A 446 1.01 3.28 -33.08
CA VAL A 446 1.30 1.88 -32.80
C VAL A 446 0.07 1.06 -33.15
N THR A 447 0.24 0.13 -34.08
CA THR A 447 -0.78 -0.83 -34.47
C THR A 447 -0.55 -2.13 -33.73
N LEU A 448 -1.60 -2.63 -33.08
CA LEU A 448 -1.59 -3.85 -32.31
C LEU A 448 -2.88 -4.64 -32.55
N THR A 449 -2.76 -5.96 -32.48
CA THR A 449 -3.87 -6.89 -32.66
C THR A 449 -4.07 -7.69 -31.39
N ASN A 450 -5.32 -7.74 -30.93
CA ASN A 450 -5.74 -8.67 -29.89
C ASN A 450 -5.86 -10.06 -30.52
N THR A 451 -4.90 -10.93 -30.26
CA THR A 451 -4.83 -12.27 -30.84
C THR A 451 -5.51 -13.34 -29.99
N GLY A 452 -6.03 -12.96 -28.81
CA GLY A 452 -6.66 -13.89 -27.90
C GLY A 452 -8.19 -13.95 -28.06
N PRO A 453 -8.84 -14.76 -27.21
CA PRO A 453 -10.24 -15.14 -27.39
C PRO A 453 -11.25 -14.16 -26.79
N ARG A 454 -10.80 -13.07 -26.14
CA ARG A 454 -11.68 -12.12 -25.43
C ARG A 454 -11.32 -10.68 -25.80
N THR A 455 -12.30 -9.79 -25.72
CA THR A 455 -12.01 -8.34 -25.65
C THR A 455 -11.07 -8.10 -24.48
N GLY A 456 -10.06 -7.25 -24.67
CA GLY A 456 -9.15 -6.89 -23.61
C GLY A 456 -8.59 -5.49 -23.76
N ARG A 457 -7.91 -5.05 -22.70
CA ARG A 457 -7.30 -3.73 -22.58
C ARG A 457 -5.78 -3.85 -22.49
N GLU A 458 -5.07 -3.18 -23.40
CA GLU A 458 -3.61 -3.14 -23.44
C GLU A 458 -3.07 -1.73 -23.14
N VAL A 459 -1.95 -1.67 -22.43
CA VAL A 459 -1.21 -0.43 -22.17
C VAL A 459 0.07 -0.49 -22.98
N VAL A 460 0.06 0.18 -24.13
CA VAL A 460 1.23 0.34 -25.00
C VAL A 460 2.17 1.34 -24.35
N GLN A 461 3.41 0.94 -24.10
CA GLN A 461 4.44 1.77 -23.47
C GLN A 461 5.58 2.02 -24.46
N ALA A 462 6.05 3.27 -24.52
CA ALA A 462 7.18 3.67 -25.35
C ALA A 462 8.32 4.19 -24.47
N TYR A 463 9.51 3.66 -24.69
CA TYR A 463 10.73 3.95 -23.96
C TYR A 463 11.76 4.56 -24.91
N LEU A 464 12.25 5.75 -24.58
CA LEU A 464 13.30 6.42 -25.35
C LEU A 464 14.66 6.02 -24.79
N GLU A 465 15.51 5.42 -25.62
CA GLU A 465 16.88 5.07 -25.25
C GLU A 465 17.78 6.31 -25.30
N ALA A 466 18.78 6.36 -24.43
CA ALA A 466 19.83 7.38 -24.50
C ALA A 466 20.63 7.27 -25.82
N PRO A 467 21.26 8.36 -26.30
CA PRO A 467 22.20 8.27 -27.40
C PRO A 467 23.36 7.32 -27.07
N ASP A 468 23.87 6.61 -28.09
CA ASP A 468 25.01 5.72 -27.92
C ASP A 468 26.20 6.47 -27.30
N GLY A 469 26.75 5.95 -26.20
CA GLY A 469 27.92 6.52 -25.53
C GLY A 469 27.67 7.78 -24.70
N ALA A 470 26.42 8.14 -24.39
CA ALA A 470 26.10 9.23 -23.46
C ALA A 470 26.41 8.81 -22.00
N PRO A 471 27.50 9.31 -21.38
CA PRO A 471 27.91 8.87 -20.05
C PRO A 471 26.94 9.41 -18.99
N GLY A 472 26.48 8.55 -18.08
CA GLY A 472 25.64 8.92 -16.94
C GLY A 472 24.14 9.03 -17.24
N GLU A 473 23.72 8.88 -18.50
CA GLU A 473 22.30 8.86 -18.86
C GLU A 473 21.67 7.47 -18.60
N PRO A 474 20.39 7.40 -18.17
CA PRO A 474 19.66 6.14 -18.11
C PRO A 474 19.60 5.45 -19.48
N VAL A 475 19.78 4.13 -19.51
CA VAL A 475 19.67 3.31 -20.74
C VAL A 475 18.41 3.64 -21.52
N ARG A 476 17.29 3.81 -20.80
CA ARG A 476 16.01 4.25 -21.36
C ARG A 476 15.15 4.93 -20.30
N VAL A 477 14.21 5.73 -20.78
CA VAL A 477 13.18 6.39 -19.97
C VAL A 477 11.81 6.16 -20.58
N LEU A 478 10.76 5.97 -19.78
CA LEU A 478 9.40 5.96 -20.29
C LEU A 478 9.09 7.33 -20.91
N ALA A 479 8.80 7.35 -22.20
CA ALA A 479 8.55 8.56 -23.00
C ALA A 479 7.06 8.80 -23.25
N GLY A 480 6.23 7.78 -23.13
CA GLY A 480 4.78 7.90 -23.26
C GLY A 480 4.09 6.54 -23.16
N PHE A 481 2.78 6.57 -22.95
CA PHE A 481 1.95 5.37 -23.00
C PHE A 481 0.57 5.71 -23.58
N ALA A 482 -0.10 4.70 -24.13
CA ALA A 482 -1.48 4.80 -24.59
C ALA A 482 -2.22 3.50 -24.30
N VAL A 483 -3.54 3.60 -24.18
CA VAL A 483 -4.42 2.46 -23.89
C VAL A 483 -5.21 2.10 -25.14
N ALA A 484 -5.25 0.81 -25.45
CA ALA A 484 -6.13 0.24 -26.48
C ALA A 484 -7.13 -0.71 -25.81
N GLU A 485 -8.41 -0.59 -26.15
CA GLU A 485 -9.40 -1.62 -25.87
C GLU A 485 -9.84 -2.22 -27.20
N VAL A 486 -9.62 -3.52 -27.37
CA VAL A 486 -9.75 -4.17 -28.67
C VAL A 486 -10.53 -5.48 -28.52
N PRO A 487 -11.60 -5.70 -29.30
CA PRO A 487 -12.30 -6.98 -29.35
C PRO A 487 -11.37 -8.15 -29.70
N ALA A 488 -11.77 -9.37 -29.35
CA ALA A 488 -11.06 -10.59 -29.73
C ALA A 488 -10.83 -10.65 -31.26
N GLY A 489 -9.59 -10.90 -31.68
CA GLY A 489 -9.20 -10.91 -33.10
C GLY A 489 -9.15 -9.54 -33.79
N GLY A 490 -9.50 -8.46 -33.08
CA GLY A 490 -9.50 -7.11 -33.63
C GLY A 490 -8.11 -6.48 -33.67
N THR A 491 -7.95 -5.49 -34.54
CA THR A 491 -6.75 -4.64 -34.64
C THR A 491 -7.12 -3.19 -34.34
N ALA A 492 -6.26 -2.49 -33.61
CA ALA A 492 -6.39 -1.07 -33.37
C ALA A 492 -5.06 -0.35 -33.62
N THR A 493 -5.14 0.95 -33.87
CA THR A 493 -3.98 1.84 -33.91
C THR A 493 -4.15 2.91 -32.83
N VAL A 494 -3.20 2.97 -31.89
CA VAL A 494 -3.16 4.00 -30.85
C VAL A 494 -2.07 5.02 -31.16
N ALA A 495 -2.31 6.28 -30.81
CA ALA A 495 -1.32 7.34 -30.94
C ALA A 495 -0.73 7.67 -29.57
N LEU A 496 0.60 7.64 -29.46
CA LEU A 496 1.36 8.13 -28.31
C LEU A 496 1.92 9.50 -28.66
N THR A 497 1.64 10.50 -27.84
CA THR A 497 2.30 11.81 -27.93
C THR A 497 3.53 11.77 -27.02
N LEU A 498 4.74 11.89 -27.60
CA LEU A 498 5.96 11.95 -26.82
C LEU A 498 6.21 13.41 -26.42
N PRO A 499 6.24 13.75 -25.12
CA PRO A 499 6.48 15.13 -24.69
C PRO A 499 7.86 15.60 -25.15
N ARG A 500 8.00 16.84 -25.65
CA ARG A 500 9.31 17.38 -26.06
C ARG A 500 10.39 17.25 -24.98
N ARG A 501 9.99 17.37 -23.71
CA ARG A 501 10.87 17.25 -22.54
C ARG A 501 11.66 15.94 -22.50
N VAL A 502 11.10 14.83 -22.99
CA VAL A 502 11.77 13.51 -22.92
C VAL A 502 13.00 13.42 -23.82
N PHE A 503 13.15 14.36 -24.77
CA PHE A 503 14.31 14.49 -25.66
C PHE A 503 15.36 15.49 -25.12
N GLN A 504 15.18 15.99 -23.91
CA GLN A 504 16.06 16.99 -23.30
C GLN A 504 16.73 16.44 -22.05
N SER A 505 17.93 16.94 -21.75
CA SER A 505 18.63 16.78 -20.48
C SER A 505 18.74 18.12 -19.75
N TRP A 506 18.86 18.09 -18.42
CA TRP A 506 19.04 19.30 -17.62
C TRP A 506 20.54 19.64 -17.55
N ASP A 507 20.92 20.84 -18.02
CA ASP A 507 22.26 21.39 -17.91
C ASP A 507 22.37 22.15 -16.58
N GLU A 508 23.10 21.58 -15.61
CA GLU A 508 23.24 22.15 -14.28
C GLU A 508 24.01 23.48 -14.27
N GLU A 509 25.01 23.64 -15.13
CA GLU A 509 25.81 24.88 -15.23
C GLU A 509 24.94 26.04 -15.72
N ARG A 510 24.09 25.77 -16.73
CA ARG A 510 23.19 26.77 -17.33
C ARG A 510 21.83 26.86 -16.66
N ARG A 511 21.51 25.91 -15.78
CA ARG A 511 20.20 25.78 -15.12
C ARG A 511 19.05 25.81 -16.13
N SER A 512 19.22 25.09 -17.23
CA SER A 512 18.24 25.04 -18.32
C SER A 512 18.22 23.69 -19.02
N TRP A 513 17.10 23.40 -19.68
CA TRP A 513 16.95 22.18 -20.45
C TRP A 513 17.60 22.31 -21.81
N ARG A 514 18.30 21.25 -22.24
CA ARG A 514 18.98 21.18 -23.52
C ARG A 514 18.51 20.00 -24.34
N PRO A 515 18.22 20.18 -25.63
CA PRO A 515 17.96 19.06 -26.53
C PRO A 515 19.18 18.14 -26.58
N ALA A 516 18.95 16.85 -26.45
CA ALA A 516 19.94 15.85 -26.80
C ALA A 516 19.86 15.63 -28.32
N ALA A 517 20.70 16.35 -29.07
CA ALA A 517 20.77 16.22 -30.52
C ALA A 517 21.18 14.81 -30.95
N GLY A 518 20.72 14.38 -32.12
CA GLY A 518 21.09 13.11 -32.73
C GLY A 518 19.96 12.07 -32.76
N ARG A 519 20.26 10.96 -33.42
CA ARG A 519 19.34 9.85 -33.62
C ARG A 519 19.05 9.16 -32.29
N ARG A 520 17.76 8.97 -31.98
CA ARG A 520 17.31 8.28 -30.76
C ARG A 520 16.54 7.02 -31.12
N ARG A 521 16.70 5.98 -30.33
CA ARG A 521 15.92 4.75 -30.50
C ARG A 521 14.72 4.76 -29.56
N LEU A 522 13.53 4.56 -30.12
CA LEU A 522 12.30 4.34 -29.38
C LEU A 522 11.98 2.85 -29.35
N ARG A 523 11.82 2.29 -28.15
CA ARG A 523 11.40 0.91 -27.93
C ARG A 523 9.95 0.90 -27.49
N VAL A 524 9.10 0.14 -28.17
CA VAL A 524 7.67 0.05 -27.83
C VAL A 524 7.34 -1.37 -27.40
N GLY A 525 6.55 -1.48 -26.32
CA GLY A 525 6.28 -2.76 -25.69
C GLY A 525 5.13 -2.74 -24.69
N ARG A 526 5.08 -3.79 -23.88
CA ARG A 526 4.09 -4.00 -22.80
C ARG A 526 4.63 -3.64 -21.42
N SER A 527 5.95 -3.67 -21.24
CA SER A 527 6.65 -3.35 -20.01
C SER A 527 8.08 -2.92 -20.32
N SER A 528 8.87 -2.54 -19.32
CA SER A 528 10.29 -2.19 -19.51
C SER A 528 11.18 -3.35 -19.93
N ARG A 529 10.67 -4.60 -19.90
CA ARG A 529 11.37 -5.83 -20.33
C ARG A 529 10.70 -6.56 -21.50
N ASP A 530 9.43 -6.32 -21.79
CA ASP A 530 8.74 -6.84 -22.98
C ASP A 530 8.65 -5.77 -24.06
N LEU A 531 9.78 -5.53 -24.75
CA LEU A 531 9.94 -4.52 -25.80
C LEU A 531 9.97 -5.19 -27.18
N ARG A 532 8.92 -4.95 -27.97
CA ARG A 532 8.61 -5.74 -29.18
C ARG A 532 8.91 -5.02 -30.47
N LEU A 533 8.77 -3.69 -30.48
CA LEU A 533 9.00 -2.86 -31.65
C LEU A 533 10.12 -1.88 -31.38
N THR A 534 10.80 -1.50 -32.45
CA THR A 534 11.87 -0.50 -32.45
C THR A 534 11.62 0.49 -33.57
N LEU A 535 11.75 1.77 -33.26
CA LEU A 535 11.67 2.87 -34.22
C LEU A 535 12.85 3.80 -33.95
N ASP A 536 13.65 4.06 -34.97
CA ASP A 536 14.68 5.10 -34.87
C ASP A 536 14.04 6.45 -35.22
N LEU A 537 14.25 7.45 -34.36
CA LEU A 537 13.78 8.81 -34.52
C LEU A 537 14.97 9.69 -34.84
N ASP A 538 14.96 10.29 -36.03
CA ASP A 538 15.90 11.34 -36.39
C ASP A 538 15.35 12.67 -35.85
N LEU A 539 16.04 13.19 -34.84
CA LEU A 539 15.73 14.49 -34.28
C LEU A 539 16.46 15.56 -35.10
N ASP A 540 15.89 15.92 -36.26
CA ASP A 540 16.16 17.22 -36.89
C ASP A 540 15.42 18.29 -36.08
N LEU A 541 15.86 18.45 -34.84
CA LEU A 541 15.40 19.49 -33.95
C LEU A 541 16.23 20.74 -34.26
N ASP A 542 15.87 21.44 -35.35
CA ASP A 542 15.89 22.91 -35.35
C ASP A 542 14.87 23.36 -34.29
N LEU A 543 15.17 23.07 -33.03
CA LEU A 543 14.60 23.79 -31.91
C LEU A 543 15.39 25.08 -31.89
N ASP A 544 14.92 26.07 -32.64
CA ASP A 544 15.33 27.45 -32.45
C ASP A 544 15.13 27.77 -30.96
N LEU A 545 16.24 27.75 -30.23
CA LEU A 545 16.35 28.18 -28.85
C LEU A 545 16.91 29.59 -28.88
N ASP A 546 16.04 30.55 -29.20
CA ASP A 546 16.20 31.92 -28.73
C ASP A 546 15.51 32.10 -27.37
#